data_AF-A0A7C4RED5-F1
#
_entry.id   AF-A0A7C4RED5-F1
#
_cell.length_a   1.000
_cell.length_b   1.000
_cell.length_c   1.000
_cell.angle_alpha   90.00
_cell.angle_beta   90.00
_cell.angle_gamma   90.00
#
_symmetry.space_group_name_H-M   'P 1'
#
loop_
_entity.id
_entity.type
_entity.pdbx_description
1 polymer ?
#
loop_
_entity_poly.entity_id
_entity_poly.type
_entity_poly.pdbx_seq_one_letter_code
_entity_poly.pdbx_strand_id
1 'polypeptide(L)'
;MSKHVELKEEVYDVLEKFAMEANLSVTEYLNNFLLRYLGIKKIDKENRAIARNPDREPGQMSDLEREVMRIYLNKEPQKTEVFTTKVKQYWAPFNYPNFTVELGRPGSGAEVNTEGVELDVPPHGAITFTEEEPIIGVTVIGSACVPPGTVILHAEPIERKFPRTGVKMKVENLWGTHILAGPWHAGVDEGFREAGLSYAHFEIPESKKVTIMAHAGFDVDINPPDKPELLHRSPVARGVFWTDPHYTIRCIRVTVKVKEN
;
A
#
# COMPACT_ATOMS: atom_id res chain seq x y z
N MET A 1 -2.45 3.59 -20.65
CA MET A 1 -3.21 4.82 -20.88
C MET A 1 -4.60 4.63 -20.29
N SER A 2 -4.94 5.29 -19.17
CA SER A 2 -6.33 5.34 -18.72
C SER A 2 -7.11 6.23 -19.70
N LYS A 3 -8.26 5.75 -20.16
CA LYS A 3 -9.22 6.62 -20.85
C LYS A 3 -10.10 7.24 -19.77
N HIS A 4 -9.99 8.55 -19.60
CA HIS A 4 -10.94 9.29 -18.77
C HIS A 4 -12.22 9.48 -19.57
N VAL A 5 -13.36 9.23 -18.93
CA VAL A 5 -14.68 9.51 -19.48
C VAL A 5 -15.25 10.67 -18.69
N GLU A 6 -15.43 11.81 -19.33
CA GLU A 6 -16.15 12.94 -18.75
C GLU A 6 -17.65 12.67 -18.83
N LEU A 7 -18.33 12.73 -17.68
CA LEU A 7 -19.77 12.63 -17.59
C LEU A 7 -20.36 14.04 -17.58
N LYS A 8 -21.48 14.24 -18.27
CA LYS A 8 -22.28 15.47 -18.11
C LYS A 8 -22.82 15.52 -16.67
N GLU A 9 -22.91 16.71 -16.10
CA GLU A 9 -23.37 16.96 -14.72
C GLU A 9 -24.72 16.28 -14.43
N GLU A 10 -25.71 16.45 -15.32
CA GLU A 10 -27.02 15.82 -15.21
C GLU A 10 -26.97 14.28 -15.14
N VAL A 11 -26.00 13.66 -15.83
CA VAL A 11 -25.79 12.21 -15.80
C VAL A 11 -25.13 11.80 -14.49
N TYR A 12 -24.18 12.60 -14.00
CA TYR A 12 -23.53 12.37 -12.72
C TYR A 12 -24.53 12.42 -11.56
N ASP A 13 -25.41 13.42 -11.50
CA ASP A 13 -26.42 13.56 -10.44
C ASP A 13 -27.38 12.37 -10.37
N VAL A 14 -27.79 11.85 -11.53
CA VAL A 14 -28.63 10.65 -11.61
C VAL A 14 -27.88 9.42 -11.12
N LEU A 15 -26.63 9.26 -11.54
CA LEU A 15 -25.79 8.15 -11.09
C LEU A 15 -25.48 8.24 -9.59
N GLU A 16 -25.33 9.43 -9.04
CA GLU A 16 -25.10 9.64 -7.61
C GLU A 16 -26.30 9.19 -6.78
N LYS A 17 -27.52 9.51 -7.20
CA LYS A 17 -28.73 9.01 -6.54
C LYS A 17 -28.79 7.48 -6.52
N PHE A 18 -28.56 6.83 -7.67
CA PHE A 18 -28.55 5.37 -7.74
C PHE A 18 -27.41 4.74 -6.95
N ALA A 19 -26.24 5.37 -6.96
CA ALA A 19 -25.09 4.92 -6.18
C ALA A 19 -25.39 5.03 -4.68
N MET A 20 -26.00 6.12 -4.22
CA MET A 20 -26.44 6.29 -2.84
C MET A 20 -27.48 5.23 -2.42
N GLU A 21 -28.49 4.96 -3.24
CA GLU A 21 -29.48 3.90 -2.97
C GLU A 21 -28.83 2.51 -2.85
N ALA A 22 -27.76 2.27 -3.61
CA ALA A 22 -26.98 1.03 -3.55
C ALA A 22 -25.89 1.05 -2.47
N ASN A 23 -25.74 2.14 -1.71
CA ASN A 23 -24.65 2.38 -0.77
C ASN A 23 -23.24 2.24 -1.40
N LEU A 24 -23.08 2.77 -2.61
CA LEU A 24 -21.85 2.77 -3.41
C LEU A 24 -21.46 4.21 -3.79
N SER A 25 -20.21 4.41 -4.23
CA SER A 25 -19.84 5.62 -4.98
C SER A 25 -20.28 5.53 -6.44
N VAL A 26 -20.41 6.66 -7.14
CA VAL A 26 -20.76 6.70 -8.58
C VAL A 26 -19.87 5.80 -9.43
N THR A 27 -18.55 5.84 -9.18
CA THR A 27 -17.57 5.00 -9.88
C THR A 27 -17.81 3.51 -9.64
N GLU A 28 -18.13 3.12 -8.42
CA GLU A 28 -18.38 1.71 -8.07
C GLU A 28 -19.70 1.22 -8.62
N TYR A 29 -20.73 2.06 -8.55
CA TYR A 29 -22.02 1.79 -9.17
C TYR A 29 -21.87 1.56 -10.67
N LEU A 30 -21.16 2.46 -11.38
CA LEU A 30 -20.87 2.31 -12.80
C LEU A 30 -20.07 1.04 -13.10
N ASN A 31 -19.01 0.75 -12.33
CA ASN A 31 -18.24 -0.47 -12.52
C ASN A 31 -19.12 -1.72 -12.35
N ASN A 32 -19.95 -1.76 -11.31
CA ASN A 32 -20.89 -2.86 -11.07
C ASN A 32 -21.95 -2.98 -12.18
N PHE A 33 -22.46 -1.85 -12.66
CA PHE A 33 -23.42 -1.79 -13.77
C PHE A 33 -22.80 -2.33 -15.07
N LEU A 34 -21.62 -1.83 -15.45
CA LEU A 34 -20.90 -2.26 -16.66
C LEU A 34 -20.56 -3.76 -16.59
N LEU A 35 -20.14 -4.25 -15.43
CA LEU A 35 -19.90 -5.68 -15.18
C LEU A 35 -21.14 -6.53 -15.41
N ARG A 36 -22.26 -6.11 -14.83
CA ARG A 36 -23.51 -6.88 -14.83
C ARG A 36 -24.21 -6.88 -16.19
N TYR A 37 -24.19 -5.75 -16.90
CA TYR A 37 -25.00 -5.56 -18.11
C TYR A 37 -24.22 -5.63 -19.42
N LEU A 38 -22.93 -5.31 -19.42
CA LEU A 38 -22.12 -5.37 -20.64
C LEU A 38 -21.23 -6.61 -20.71
N GLY A 39 -21.24 -7.47 -19.68
CA GLY A 39 -20.39 -8.65 -19.62
C GLY A 39 -18.89 -8.33 -19.70
N ILE A 40 -18.52 -7.06 -19.45
CA ILE A 40 -17.12 -6.64 -19.37
C ILE A 40 -16.57 -7.40 -18.17
N LYS A 41 -15.62 -8.30 -18.39
CA LYS A 41 -14.96 -9.02 -17.28
C LYS A 41 -14.49 -8.00 -16.26
N LYS A 42 -14.67 -8.32 -14.97
CA LYS A 42 -14.03 -7.59 -13.89
C LYS A 42 -12.57 -7.49 -14.28
N ILE A 43 -12.07 -6.26 -14.45
CA ILE A 43 -10.63 -6.07 -14.48
C ILE A 43 -10.21 -6.57 -13.11
N ASP A 44 -9.63 -7.78 -13.06
CA ASP A 44 -9.27 -8.42 -11.82
C ASP A 44 -8.31 -7.48 -11.10
N LYS A 45 -8.86 -6.79 -10.11
CA LYS A 45 -8.21 -5.72 -9.37
C LYS A 45 -7.34 -6.36 -8.29
N GLU A 46 -6.63 -7.44 -8.61
CA GLU A 46 -5.47 -7.84 -7.82
C GLU A 46 -4.29 -6.94 -8.19
N ASN A 47 -4.50 -5.64 -7.99
CA ASN A 47 -3.48 -4.62 -8.13
C ASN A 47 -2.41 -4.79 -7.05
N ARG A 48 -2.73 -5.43 -5.93
CA ARG A 48 -1.84 -5.57 -4.78
C ARG A 48 -0.98 -6.83 -4.84
N ALA A 49 0.13 -6.80 -4.10
CA ALA A 49 1.01 -7.92 -3.89
C ALA A 49 0.33 -9.04 -3.10
N ILE A 50 0.24 -10.23 -3.69
CA ILE A 50 -0.29 -11.43 -3.05
C ILE A 50 0.75 -11.99 -2.07
N ALA A 51 0.55 -11.68 -0.79
CA ALA A 51 1.38 -12.14 0.34
C ALA A 51 1.15 -13.61 0.75
N ARG A 52 0.50 -14.43 -0.08
CA ARG A 52 0.35 -15.87 0.14
C ARG A 52 0.63 -16.59 -1.17
N ASN A 53 1.16 -17.80 -1.12
CA ASN A 53 1.28 -18.65 -2.30
C ASN A 53 -0.13 -19.06 -2.75
N PRO A 54 -0.62 -18.63 -3.93
CA PRO A 54 -1.94 -18.98 -4.41
C PRO A 54 -2.06 -20.49 -4.71
N ASP A 55 -0.94 -21.16 -4.99
CA ASP A 55 -0.90 -22.57 -5.37
C ASP A 55 -0.70 -23.51 -4.17
N ARG A 56 -0.72 -22.97 -2.93
CA ARG A 56 -0.51 -23.78 -1.73
C ARG A 56 -1.82 -24.45 -1.30
N GLU A 57 -1.77 -25.78 -1.23
CA GLU A 57 -2.77 -26.58 -0.52
C GLU A 57 -2.67 -26.35 1.01
N PRO A 58 -3.79 -26.04 1.70
CA PRO A 58 -3.79 -25.83 3.14
C PRO A 58 -3.14 -26.98 3.93
N GLY A 59 -2.19 -26.63 4.81
CA GLY A 59 -1.47 -27.59 5.64
C GLY A 59 -0.32 -28.32 4.93
N GLN A 60 -0.07 -28.06 3.65
CA GLN A 60 1.01 -28.72 2.90
C GLN A 60 2.11 -27.73 2.50
N MET A 61 3.36 -28.19 2.60
CA MET A 61 4.51 -27.50 2.00
C MET A 61 4.76 -28.05 0.60
N SER A 62 4.98 -27.15 -0.37
CA SER A 62 5.42 -27.51 -1.72
C SER A 62 6.85 -28.05 -1.72
N ASP A 63 7.28 -28.66 -2.82
CA ASP A 63 8.65 -29.16 -2.95
C ASP A 63 9.69 -28.03 -2.91
N LEU A 64 9.38 -26.87 -3.51
CA LEU A 64 10.22 -25.68 -3.42
C LEU A 64 10.36 -25.20 -1.96
N GLU A 65 9.29 -25.26 -1.18
CA GLU A 65 9.32 -24.86 0.23
C GLU A 65 10.13 -25.80 1.12
N ARG A 66 10.39 -27.02 0.64
CA ARG A 66 11.25 -28.02 1.30
C ARG A 66 12.71 -27.91 0.89
N GLU A 67 13.09 -26.91 0.09
CA GLU A 67 14.46 -26.71 -0.43
C GLU A 67 15.51 -26.80 0.69
N VAL A 68 15.29 -26.10 1.81
CA VAL A 68 16.25 -26.09 2.93
C VAL A 68 16.48 -27.49 3.50
N MET A 69 15.40 -28.25 3.72
CA MET A 69 15.50 -29.63 4.23
C MET A 69 16.17 -30.55 3.22
N ARG A 70 15.86 -30.39 1.93
CA ARG A 70 16.48 -31.13 0.83
C ARG A 70 17.99 -30.87 0.78
N ILE A 71 18.42 -29.60 0.75
CA ILE A 71 19.83 -29.20 0.75
C ILE A 71 20.56 -29.79 1.95
N TYR A 72 19.96 -29.66 3.14
CA TYR A 72 20.54 -30.17 4.39
C TYR A 72 20.71 -31.70 4.37
N LEU A 73 19.65 -32.45 4.06
CA LEU A 73 19.66 -33.92 4.08
C LEU A 73 20.58 -34.51 3.01
N ASN A 74 20.60 -33.90 1.82
CA ASN A 74 21.42 -34.34 0.70
C ASN A 74 22.86 -33.81 0.74
N LYS A 75 23.19 -32.93 1.70
CA LYS A 75 24.48 -32.21 1.80
C LYS A 75 24.87 -31.52 0.49
N GLU A 76 23.88 -30.87 -0.13
CA GLU A 76 24.09 -30.19 -1.41
C GLU A 76 25.04 -28.99 -1.23
N PRO A 77 26.07 -28.84 -2.06
CA PRO A 77 26.93 -27.66 -2.02
C PRO A 77 26.12 -26.39 -2.33
N GLN A 78 26.22 -25.39 -1.44
CA GLN A 78 25.61 -24.08 -1.65
C GLN A 78 26.54 -23.19 -2.47
N LYS A 79 25.95 -22.28 -3.26
CA LYS A 79 26.69 -21.29 -4.05
C LYS A 79 26.44 -19.90 -3.48
N THR A 80 27.50 -19.09 -3.39
CA THR A 80 27.37 -17.66 -3.16
C THR A 80 26.94 -16.99 -4.46
N GLU A 81 26.16 -15.94 -4.32
CA GLU A 81 25.77 -15.10 -5.44
C GLU A 81 26.31 -13.69 -5.22
N VAL A 82 26.91 -13.13 -6.27
CA VAL A 82 27.36 -11.74 -6.32
C VAL A 82 26.57 -11.05 -7.41
N PHE A 83 26.09 -9.84 -7.12
CA PHE A 83 25.29 -9.06 -8.06
C PHE A 83 25.51 -7.57 -7.85
N THR A 84 25.20 -6.80 -8.89
CA THR A 84 25.16 -5.34 -8.83
C THR A 84 23.73 -4.87 -8.55
N THR A 85 23.60 -3.71 -7.90
CA THR A 85 22.30 -3.10 -7.61
C THR A 85 22.12 -1.77 -8.31
N LYS A 86 20.86 -1.44 -8.62
CA LYS A 86 20.44 -0.12 -9.08
C LYS A 86 19.34 0.39 -8.14
N VAL A 87 19.46 1.63 -7.70
CA VAL A 87 18.44 2.29 -6.89
C VAL A 87 17.65 3.25 -7.78
N LYS A 88 16.33 3.05 -7.85
CA LYS A 88 15.39 3.94 -8.52
C LYS A 88 14.66 4.77 -7.46
N GLN A 89 14.55 6.08 -7.64
CA GLN A 89 13.83 6.96 -6.72
C GLN A 89 12.58 7.52 -7.38
N TYR A 90 11.43 7.30 -6.75
CA TYR A 90 10.12 7.73 -7.20
C TYR A 90 9.57 8.76 -6.23
N TRP A 91 9.12 9.90 -6.75
CA TRP A 91 8.54 10.97 -5.95
C TRP A 91 7.02 10.95 -6.03
N ALA A 92 6.35 11.38 -4.96
CA ALA A 92 4.93 11.70 -4.99
C ALA A 92 4.61 12.69 -6.14
N PRO A 93 3.46 12.57 -6.81
CA PRO A 93 2.29 11.75 -6.45
C PRO A 93 2.30 10.32 -7.02
N PHE A 94 3.45 9.81 -7.47
CA PHE A 94 3.62 8.47 -8.04
C PHE A 94 2.84 8.20 -9.34
N ASN A 95 2.75 9.20 -10.22
CA ASN A 95 2.16 9.08 -11.57
C ASN A 95 3.08 8.33 -12.56
N TYR A 96 3.58 7.16 -12.16
CA TYR A 96 4.43 6.31 -13.00
C TYR A 96 3.59 5.17 -13.59
N PRO A 97 3.87 4.72 -14.83
CA PRO A 97 3.08 3.66 -15.47
C PRO A 97 3.05 2.33 -14.71
N ASN A 98 4.09 2.06 -13.91
CA ASN A 98 4.25 0.86 -13.10
C ASN A 98 3.75 1.02 -11.67
N PHE A 99 3.10 2.14 -11.32
CA PHE A 99 2.54 2.41 -10.00
C PHE A 99 1.01 2.44 -10.05
N THR A 100 0.39 2.08 -8.92
CA THR A 100 -1.03 2.23 -8.65
C THR A 100 -1.18 2.76 -7.23
N VAL A 101 -1.91 3.88 -7.10
CA VAL A 101 -2.18 4.53 -5.81
C VAL A 101 -3.65 4.35 -5.45
N GLU A 102 -3.90 3.86 -4.24
CA GLU A 102 -5.20 3.72 -3.61
C GLU A 102 -5.18 4.59 -2.35
N LEU A 103 -5.86 5.75 -2.37
CA LEU A 103 -5.83 6.66 -1.21
C LEU A 103 -6.53 6.05 0.01
N GLY A 104 -7.68 5.42 -0.20
CA GLY A 104 -8.46 4.85 0.90
C GLY A 104 -9.96 4.98 0.76
N ARG A 105 -10.66 5.00 1.89
CA ARG A 105 -12.11 5.19 1.94
C ARG A 105 -12.46 6.65 1.64
N PRO A 106 -13.53 6.93 0.88
CA PRO A 106 -14.01 8.30 0.68
C PRO A 106 -14.29 9.00 2.01
N GLY A 107 -13.80 10.23 2.15
CA GLY A 107 -14.00 11.05 3.35
C GLY A 107 -13.13 10.66 4.55
N SER A 108 -12.13 9.77 4.39
CA SER A 108 -11.16 9.49 5.46
C SER A 108 -10.25 10.67 5.78
N GLY A 109 -10.00 11.54 4.80
CA GLY A 109 -8.98 12.59 4.85
C GLY A 109 -7.73 12.24 4.03
N ALA A 110 -7.60 10.99 3.59
CA ALA A 110 -6.52 10.55 2.71
C ALA A 110 -6.59 11.29 1.37
N GLU A 111 -5.48 11.94 0.99
CA GLU A 111 -5.43 12.86 -0.14
C GLU A 111 -4.03 12.92 -0.78
N VAL A 112 -3.95 13.62 -1.91
CA VAL A 112 -2.67 14.06 -2.48
C VAL A 112 -2.55 15.54 -2.19
N ASN A 113 -1.52 15.94 -1.43
CA ASN A 113 -1.29 17.32 -1.02
C ASN A 113 0.16 17.76 -1.26
N THR A 114 0.53 18.94 -0.76
CA THR A 114 1.86 19.53 -0.96
C THR A 114 2.97 18.69 -0.31
N GLU A 115 2.64 17.92 0.73
CA GLU A 115 3.56 17.07 1.47
C GLU A 115 3.75 15.71 0.79
N GLY A 116 2.73 15.15 0.15
CA GLY A 116 2.88 13.91 -0.62
C GLY A 116 1.56 13.19 -0.89
N VAL A 117 1.61 11.86 -0.80
CA VAL A 117 0.43 11.00 -0.89
C VAL A 117 0.09 10.47 0.49
N GLU A 118 -1.02 10.92 1.03
CA GLU A 118 -1.55 10.57 2.34
C GLU A 118 -2.47 9.36 2.23
N LEU A 119 -2.12 8.27 2.93
CA LEU A 119 -2.85 7.01 2.84
C LEU A 119 -3.79 6.82 4.05
N ASP A 120 -5.01 6.33 3.78
CA ASP A 120 -5.92 5.79 4.79
C ASP A 120 -5.33 4.54 5.45
N VAL A 121 -5.84 4.20 6.63
CA VAL A 121 -5.34 3.06 7.40
C VAL A 121 -5.44 1.76 6.59
N PRO A 122 -4.46 0.85 6.73
CA PRO A 122 -4.54 -0.47 6.12
C PRO A 122 -5.85 -1.18 6.50
N PRO A 123 -6.47 -1.95 5.57
CA PRO A 123 -6.03 -2.20 4.20
C PRO A 123 -6.59 -1.16 3.20
N HIS A 124 -7.13 -0.03 3.63
CA HIS A 124 -7.86 0.86 2.72
C HIS A 124 -6.91 1.65 1.81
N GLY A 125 -5.88 2.28 2.37
CA GLY A 125 -4.84 3.00 1.61
C GLY A 125 -3.66 2.11 1.24
N ALA A 126 -3.18 2.21 0.00
CA ALA A 126 -2.01 1.46 -0.49
C ALA A 126 -1.35 2.10 -1.72
N ILE A 127 -0.04 1.87 -1.87
CA ILE A 127 0.70 2.12 -3.11
C ILE A 127 1.28 0.79 -3.58
N THR A 128 0.95 0.37 -4.80
CA THR A 128 1.50 -0.85 -5.40
C THR A 128 2.32 -0.54 -6.64
N PHE A 129 3.45 -1.21 -6.81
CA PHE A 129 4.27 -1.09 -8.00
C PHE A 129 4.96 -2.39 -8.40
N THR A 130 5.42 -2.41 -9.64
CA THR A 130 6.22 -3.50 -10.24
C THR A 130 7.50 -2.95 -10.84
N GLU A 131 8.52 -3.79 -10.95
CA GLU A 131 9.75 -3.51 -11.71
C GLU A 131 10.02 -4.64 -12.70
N GLU A 132 10.74 -4.33 -13.77
CA GLU A 132 11.22 -5.35 -14.72
C GLU A 132 12.34 -6.18 -14.10
N GLU A 133 13.28 -5.52 -13.42
CA GLU A 133 14.34 -6.18 -12.66
C GLU A 133 13.84 -6.65 -11.27
N PRO A 134 14.42 -7.72 -10.69
CA PRO A 134 14.02 -8.20 -9.37
C PRO A 134 14.18 -7.13 -8.29
N ILE A 135 13.10 -6.82 -7.57
CA ILE A 135 13.10 -5.93 -6.42
C ILE A 135 13.69 -6.69 -5.23
N ILE A 136 14.72 -6.12 -4.62
CA ILE A 136 15.42 -6.71 -3.46
C ILE A 136 15.46 -5.76 -2.25
N GLY A 137 15.03 -4.51 -2.42
CA GLY A 137 14.89 -3.59 -1.30
C GLY A 137 13.96 -2.43 -1.59
N VAL A 138 13.32 -1.91 -0.55
CA VAL A 138 12.40 -0.77 -0.64
C VAL A 138 12.62 0.16 0.55
N THR A 139 12.73 1.46 0.28
CA THR A 139 12.73 2.50 1.31
C THR A 139 11.54 3.42 1.10
N VAL A 140 10.70 3.57 2.13
CA VAL A 140 9.55 4.48 2.13
C VAL A 140 9.89 5.67 3.01
N ILE A 141 9.86 6.88 2.45
CA ILE A 141 10.19 8.14 3.14
C ILE A 141 8.93 9.01 3.18
N GLY A 142 8.60 9.52 4.35
CA GLY A 142 7.39 10.30 4.58
C GLY A 142 7.29 10.80 6.02
N SER A 143 6.08 11.10 6.44
CA SER A 143 5.78 11.61 7.79
C SER A 143 4.38 11.19 8.23
N ALA A 144 4.17 11.01 9.52
CA ALA A 144 2.85 10.76 10.10
C ALA A 144 2.06 12.07 10.31
N CYS A 145 0.75 12.05 10.12
CA CYS A 145 -0.11 13.16 10.58
C CYS A 145 -0.04 13.28 12.12
N VAL A 146 -0.06 12.14 12.81
CA VAL A 146 0.09 12.04 14.27
C VAL A 146 1.09 10.93 14.63
N PRO A 147 2.34 11.24 15.03
CA PRO A 147 3.33 10.20 15.32
C PRO A 147 2.93 9.33 16.53
N PRO A 148 3.41 8.07 16.61
CA PRO A 148 4.33 7.44 15.67
C PRO A 148 3.65 6.95 14.38
N GLY A 149 4.43 6.90 13.30
CA GLY A 149 4.04 6.28 12.04
C GLY A 149 4.40 4.79 11.96
N THR A 150 3.76 4.10 11.01
CA THR A 150 3.96 2.69 10.69
C THR A 150 3.93 2.48 9.19
N VAL A 151 4.83 1.66 8.66
CA VAL A 151 4.83 1.21 7.26
C VAL A 151 4.79 -0.32 7.21
N ILE A 152 3.87 -0.85 6.42
CA ILE A 152 3.68 -2.28 6.15
C ILE A 152 4.03 -2.53 4.68
N LEU A 153 4.88 -3.53 4.44
CA LEU A 153 5.28 -3.96 3.10
C LEU A 153 4.77 -5.39 2.86
N HIS A 154 4.04 -5.57 1.76
CA HIS A 154 3.76 -6.87 1.17
C HIS A 154 4.52 -7.00 -0.16
N ALA A 155 5.11 -8.17 -0.46
CA ALA A 155 5.70 -8.42 -1.77
C ALA A 155 5.36 -9.81 -2.33
N GLU A 156 5.30 -9.89 -3.66
CA GLU A 156 5.22 -11.12 -4.43
C GLU A 156 6.62 -11.57 -4.83
N PRO A 157 7.19 -12.59 -4.17
CA PRO A 157 8.50 -13.10 -4.56
C PRO A 157 8.43 -13.72 -5.96
N ILE A 158 9.52 -13.63 -6.72
CA ILE A 158 9.69 -14.29 -8.01
C ILE A 158 9.65 -15.82 -7.81
N GLU A 159 10.33 -16.29 -6.77
CA GLU A 159 10.34 -17.70 -6.37
C GLU A 159 9.65 -17.89 -5.00
N ARG A 160 8.55 -18.66 -4.97
CA ARG A 160 7.80 -18.95 -3.74
C ARG A 160 8.34 -20.19 -3.01
N LYS A 161 9.61 -20.12 -2.62
CA LYS A 161 10.33 -21.23 -1.95
C LYS A 161 10.42 -21.13 -0.44
N PHE A 162 9.85 -20.09 0.17
CA PHE A 162 9.85 -19.96 1.63
C PHE A 162 8.52 -20.46 2.19
N PRO A 163 8.51 -21.25 3.28
CA PRO A 163 7.28 -21.75 3.90
C PRO A 163 6.36 -20.63 4.45
N ARG A 164 6.91 -19.42 4.61
CA ARG A 164 6.16 -18.17 4.77
C ARG A 164 6.13 -17.49 3.41
N THR A 165 5.13 -17.83 2.61
CA THR A 165 5.15 -17.64 1.15
C THR A 165 4.91 -16.22 0.66
N GLY A 166 4.48 -15.33 1.54
CA GLY A 166 4.50 -13.89 1.27
C GLY A 166 5.60 -13.21 2.06
N VAL A 167 6.21 -12.24 1.40
CA VAL A 167 6.99 -11.23 2.08
C VAL A 167 5.98 -10.30 2.76
N LYS A 168 5.91 -10.34 4.09
CA LYS A 168 5.15 -9.39 4.91
C LYS A 168 6.08 -8.84 5.98
N MET A 169 6.32 -7.54 5.93
CA MET A 169 7.19 -6.84 6.88
C MET A 169 6.47 -5.60 7.42
N LYS A 170 6.86 -5.17 8.62
CA LYS A 170 6.32 -3.99 9.30
C LYS A 170 7.46 -3.26 9.98
N VAL A 171 7.51 -1.94 9.81
CA VAL A 171 8.35 -1.03 10.59
C VAL A 171 7.41 -0.07 11.32
N GLU A 172 7.60 0.05 12.62
CA GLU A 172 6.78 0.87 13.52
C GLU A 172 7.63 1.95 14.17
N ASN A 173 7.01 2.77 15.01
CA ASN A 173 7.69 3.79 15.81
C ASN A 173 8.47 4.80 14.95
N LEU A 174 7.91 5.17 13.80
CA LEU A 174 8.50 6.14 12.89
C LEU A 174 8.17 7.55 13.38
N TRP A 175 9.21 8.30 13.77
CA TRP A 175 9.07 9.67 14.29
C TRP A 175 9.36 10.70 13.20
N GLY A 176 8.40 11.61 13.03
CA GLY A 176 8.42 12.66 12.01
C GLY A 176 6.98 13.01 11.66
N THR A 177 6.57 14.23 11.97
CA THR A 177 5.25 14.76 11.66
C THR A 177 5.35 15.89 10.66
N HIS A 178 4.40 15.95 9.72
CA HIS A 178 4.19 17.21 8.99
C HIS A 178 3.38 18.14 9.89
N ILE A 179 3.65 19.44 9.80
CA ILE A 179 2.96 20.41 10.63
C ILE A 179 1.58 20.64 10.03
N LEU A 180 0.53 20.28 10.77
CA LEU A 180 -0.84 20.54 10.36
C LEU A 180 -1.04 22.04 10.08
N ALA A 181 -1.89 22.36 9.10
CA ALA A 181 -2.12 23.74 8.69
C ALA A 181 -2.54 24.66 9.84
N GLY A 182 -3.35 24.17 10.80
CA GLY A 182 -3.76 24.96 11.97
C GLY A 182 -2.58 25.42 12.83
N PRO A 183 -1.79 24.51 13.42
CA PRO A 183 -0.54 24.81 14.10
C PRO A 183 0.43 25.69 13.29
N TRP A 184 0.59 25.43 11.99
CA TRP A 184 1.44 26.23 11.11
C TRP A 184 1.00 27.71 11.07
N HIS A 185 -0.29 27.96 10.83
CA HIS A 185 -0.85 29.32 10.86
C HIS A 185 -0.78 29.99 12.25
N ALA A 186 -0.64 29.20 13.32
CA ALA A 186 -0.42 29.67 14.68
C ALA A 186 1.07 29.91 15.01
N GLY A 187 1.98 29.73 14.05
CA GLY A 187 3.41 29.98 14.20
C GLY A 187 4.25 28.78 14.64
N VAL A 188 3.69 27.56 14.61
CA VAL A 188 4.50 26.34 14.73
C VAL A 188 5.24 26.11 13.42
N ASP A 189 6.56 25.95 13.50
CA ASP A 189 7.44 25.69 12.35
C ASP A 189 8.22 24.38 12.53
N GLU A 190 9.11 24.09 11.58
CA GLU A 190 9.93 22.87 11.55
C GLU A 190 10.91 22.77 12.73
N GLY A 191 11.02 23.80 13.56
CA GLY A 191 11.69 23.76 14.86
C GLY A 191 10.93 22.97 15.93
N PHE A 192 9.65 22.62 15.69
CA PHE A 192 8.91 21.73 16.57
C PHE A 192 9.57 20.35 16.65
N ARG A 193 9.80 19.86 17.87
CA ARG A 193 10.62 18.65 18.13
C ARG A 193 10.17 17.37 17.43
N GLU A 194 8.90 17.28 17.04
CA GLU A 194 8.35 16.10 16.35
C GLU A 194 8.25 16.33 14.84
N ALA A 195 8.43 17.57 14.35
CA ALA A 195 8.38 17.90 12.93
C ALA A 195 9.53 17.23 12.17
N GLY A 196 9.23 16.69 10.99
CA GLY A 196 10.24 16.13 10.10
C GLY A 196 9.79 14.86 9.37
N LEU A 197 10.75 14.25 8.69
CA LEU A 197 10.56 13.03 7.92
C LEU A 197 11.11 11.82 8.68
N SER A 198 10.41 10.69 8.54
CA SER A 198 10.86 9.36 8.89
C SER A 198 11.02 8.48 7.66
N TYR A 199 11.72 7.35 7.83
CA TYR A 199 11.79 6.33 6.78
C TYR A 199 11.69 4.91 7.33
N ALA A 200 11.14 4.02 6.51
CA ALA A 200 11.17 2.57 6.71
C ALA A 200 11.97 1.93 5.58
N HIS A 201 12.97 1.11 5.92
CA HIS A 201 13.78 0.36 4.98
C HIS A 201 13.52 -1.13 5.12
N PHE A 202 13.35 -1.81 3.98
CA PHE A 202 13.11 -3.24 3.89
C PHE A 202 14.09 -3.87 2.91
N GLU A 203 14.80 -4.91 3.33
CA GLU A 203 15.49 -5.85 2.46
C GLU A 203 14.59 -7.07 2.25
N ILE A 204 14.32 -7.43 1.00
CA ILE A 204 13.35 -8.47 0.66
C ILE A 204 13.96 -9.50 -0.29
N PRO A 205 13.47 -10.76 -0.29
CA PRO A 205 13.76 -11.68 -1.37
C PRO A 205 13.36 -11.09 -2.72
N GLU A 206 14.02 -11.53 -3.79
CA GLU A 206 13.70 -11.12 -5.16
C GLU A 206 12.20 -11.18 -5.42
N SER A 207 11.61 -10.01 -5.68
CA SER A 207 10.18 -9.81 -5.81
C SER A 207 9.84 -9.05 -7.09
N LYS A 208 8.70 -9.37 -7.69
CA LYS A 208 8.22 -8.71 -8.91
C LYS A 208 7.25 -7.55 -8.66
N LYS A 209 6.55 -7.61 -7.52
CA LYS A 209 5.48 -6.67 -7.17
C LYS A 209 5.54 -6.38 -5.67
N VAL A 210 5.38 -5.12 -5.29
CA VAL A 210 5.39 -4.66 -3.90
C VAL A 210 4.18 -3.77 -3.64
N THR A 211 3.49 -4.00 -2.53
CA THR A 211 2.46 -3.11 -1.98
C THR A 211 2.93 -2.52 -0.67
N ILE A 212 2.89 -1.20 -0.59
CA ILE A 212 3.13 -0.40 0.62
C ILE A 212 1.80 0.06 1.17
N MET A 213 1.60 -0.12 2.47
CA MET A 213 0.51 0.49 3.23
C MET A 213 1.13 1.20 4.42
N ALA A 214 0.54 2.30 4.87
CA ALA A 214 1.09 3.06 5.98
C ALA A 214 -0.03 3.72 6.77
N HIS A 215 0.22 3.98 8.06
CA HIS A 215 -0.69 4.72 8.93
C HIS A 215 0.09 5.40 10.06
N ALA A 216 -0.62 6.19 10.84
CA ALA A 216 -0.15 6.92 12.00
C ALA A 216 -0.93 6.53 13.26
N GLY A 217 -0.42 6.93 14.43
CA GLY A 217 -0.90 6.51 15.74
C GLY A 217 -0.50 5.07 16.13
N PHE A 218 -0.69 4.74 17.40
CA PHE A 218 -0.60 3.35 17.89
C PHE A 218 -1.66 2.49 17.19
N ASP A 219 -1.33 1.22 16.90
CA ASP A 219 -2.16 0.25 16.16
C ASP A 219 -3.66 0.52 16.29
N VAL A 220 -4.22 1.16 15.25
CA VAL A 220 -5.63 1.49 15.20
C VAL A 220 -6.37 0.18 14.94
N ASP A 221 -6.90 -0.42 16.00
CA ASP A 221 -7.79 -1.56 15.86
C ASP A 221 -9.12 -1.09 15.26
N ILE A 222 -9.30 -1.34 13.97
CA ILE A 222 -10.54 -1.05 13.26
C ILE A 222 -11.66 -2.05 13.62
N ASN A 223 -11.41 -3.05 14.47
CA ASN A 223 -12.37 -4.09 14.83
C ASN A 223 -12.21 -4.56 16.30
N PRO A 224 -12.67 -3.78 17.30
CA PRO A 224 -12.67 -4.27 18.67
C PRO A 224 -13.61 -5.50 18.81
N PRO A 225 -13.24 -6.51 19.61
CA PRO A 225 -14.14 -7.62 19.92
C PRO A 225 -15.45 -7.09 20.51
N ASP A 226 -16.57 -7.67 20.10
CA ASP A 226 -17.94 -7.37 20.53
C ASP A 226 -18.68 -6.21 19.83
N LYS A 227 -18.15 -5.66 18.71
CA LYS A 227 -18.92 -4.73 17.86
C LYS A 227 -19.45 -5.41 16.60
N PRO A 228 -20.66 -5.06 16.13
CA PRO A 228 -21.17 -5.55 14.84
C PRO A 228 -20.16 -5.21 13.74
N GLU A 229 -20.03 -6.07 12.73
CA GLU A 229 -19.24 -5.80 11.53
C GLU A 229 -19.48 -4.35 11.12
N LEU A 230 -18.42 -3.53 11.13
CA LEU A 230 -18.54 -2.17 10.63
C LEU A 230 -19.08 -2.29 9.21
N LEU A 231 -20.22 -1.64 8.94
CA LEU A 231 -20.60 -1.29 7.56
C LEU A 231 -19.31 -0.80 6.91
N HIS A 232 -18.94 -1.38 5.75
CA HIS A 232 -17.64 -1.28 5.09
C HIS A 232 -17.00 0.13 4.96
N ARG A 233 -17.69 1.19 5.40
CA ARG A 233 -17.36 2.61 5.39
C ARG A 233 -18.01 3.36 6.56
N SER A 234 -17.58 3.15 7.79
CA SER A 234 -17.93 4.15 8.82
C SER A 234 -17.21 5.46 8.48
N PRO A 235 -17.93 6.58 8.29
CA PRO A 235 -17.30 7.87 8.00
C PRO A 235 -16.39 8.26 9.16
N VAL A 236 -15.16 8.67 8.85
CA VAL A 236 -14.23 9.22 9.84
C VAL A 236 -14.84 10.54 10.34
N ALA A 237 -14.87 10.75 11.66
CA ALA A 237 -15.49 11.92 12.26
C ALA A 237 -14.79 13.21 11.79
N ARG A 238 -15.36 13.90 10.80
CA ARG A 238 -14.91 15.24 10.40
C ARG A 238 -14.85 16.15 11.64
N GLY A 239 -13.69 16.71 11.93
CA GLY A 239 -13.49 17.66 13.03
C GLY A 239 -12.84 17.10 14.30
N VAL A 240 -12.48 15.81 14.34
CA VAL A 240 -11.69 15.23 15.44
C VAL A 240 -10.24 15.02 14.99
N PHE A 241 -9.49 16.11 14.90
CA PHE A 241 -8.09 16.14 14.43
C PHE A 241 -7.12 15.28 15.25
N TRP A 242 -7.50 14.86 16.45
CA TRP A 242 -6.66 14.10 17.38
C TRP A 242 -6.44 12.63 16.98
N THR A 243 -7.10 12.15 15.93
CA THR A 243 -7.01 10.76 15.47
C THR A 243 -6.69 10.66 13.98
N ASP A 244 -6.05 11.67 13.38
CA ASP A 244 -5.65 11.62 11.97
C ASP A 244 -4.61 10.49 11.77
N PRO A 245 -5.03 9.32 11.25
CA PRO A 245 -4.25 8.11 11.30
C PRO A 245 -3.46 7.92 10.01
N HIS A 246 -3.27 8.98 9.21
CA HIS A 246 -2.63 8.84 7.92
C HIS A 246 -1.12 8.99 7.99
N TYR A 247 -0.46 8.35 7.04
CA TYR A 247 0.96 8.52 6.81
C TYR A 247 1.15 9.05 5.39
N THR A 248 1.80 10.20 5.29
CA THR A 248 2.03 10.91 4.03
C THR A 248 3.37 10.48 3.45
N ILE A 249 3.33 9.76 2.33
CA ILE A 249 4.51 9.26 1.64
C ILE A 249 4.99 10.28 0.62
N ARG A 250 6.24 10.74 0.77
CA ARG A 250 6.89 11.70 -0.13
C ARG A 250 7.69 11.01 -1.24
N CYS A 251 8.39 9.94 -0.89
CA CYS A 251 9.37 9.31 -1.76
C CYS A 251 9.46 7.81 -1.49
N ILE A 252 9.60 7.02 -2.55
CA ILE A 252 9.89 5.59 -2.49
C ILE A 252 11.17 5.32 -3.26
N ARG A 253 12.14 4.67 -2.61
CA ARG A 253 13.35 4.15 -3.28
C ARG A 253 13.22 2.65 -3.45
N VAL A 254 13.51 2.16 -4.64
CA VAL A 254 13.44 0.75 -5.01
C VAL A 254 14.83 0.28 -5.41
N THR A 255 15.39 -0.66 -4.66
CA THR A 255 16.64 -1.34 -4.99
C THR A 255 16.31 -2.57 -5.82
N VAL A 256 16.82 -2.59 -7.05
CA VAL A 256 16.68 -3.73 -7.96
C VAL A 256 18.02 -4.42 -8.19
N LYS A 257 17.97 -5.72 -8.40
CA LYS A 257 19.12 -6.57 -8.76
C LYS A 257 19.36 -6.51 -10.27
N VAL A 258 20.61 -6.23 -10.67
CA VAL A 258 21.01 -6.12 -12.08
C VAL A 258 21.91 -7.30 -12.42
N LYS A 259 21.64 -7.96 -13.55
CA LYS A 259 22.54 -8.99 -14.08
C LYS A 259 23.81 -8.33 -14.60
N GLU A 260 24.97 -8.86 -14.25
CA GLU A 260 26.22 -8.46 -14.90
C GLU A 260 26.13 -8.86 -16.38
N ASN A 261 26.34 -7.88 -17.26
CA ASN A 261 26.39 -8.09 -18.72
C ASN A 261 27.72 -8.73 -19.12
#